data_AF-A0A434QW33-F1
#
_entry.id   AF-A0A434QW33-F1
#
_cell.length_a   1.000
_cell.length_b   1.000
_cell.length_c   1.000
_cell.angle_alpha   90.00
_cell.angle_beta   90.00
_cell.angle_gamma   90.00
#
_symmetry.space_group_name_H-M   'P 1'
#
loop_
_entity.id
_entity.type
_entity.pdbx_description
1 polymer ?
#
loop_
_entity_poly.entity_id
_entity_poly.type
_entity_poly.pdbx_seq_one_letter_code
_entity_poly.pdbx_strand_id
1 'polypeptide(L)' 'MTDLNTIARNYITAWNESDAARRKTLLEAAFTSDVSYRDPIMQGDGHD' A
#
# COMPACT_ATOMS: atom_id res chain seq x y z
N MET A 1 -19.62 5.22 4.95
CA MET A 1 -18.81 5.12 6.18
C MET A 1 -17.56 4.35 5.81
N THR A 2 -16.38 4.89 6.09
CA THR A 2 -15.11 4.24 5.73
C THR A 2 -14.89 2.99 6.58
N ASP A 3 -14.67 1.83 5.95
CA ASP A 3 -14.35 0.60 6.67
C ASP A 3 -12.85 0.50 6.96
N LEU A 4 -12.49 0.82 8.20
CA LEU A 4 -11.10 0.81 8.67
C LEU A 4 -10.47 -0.60 8.63
N ASN A 5 -11.25 -1.67 8.82
CA ASN A 5 -10.72 -3.03 8.77
C ASN A 5 -10.31 -3.41 7.34
N THR A 6 -11.08 -2.93 6.36
CA THR A 6 -10.74 -3.15 4.94
C THR A 6 -9.47 -2.39 4.56
N ILE A 7 -9.29 -1.15 5.04
CA ILE A 7 -8.03 -0.41 4.82
C ILE A 7 -6.83 -1.17 5.39
N ALA A 8 -6.91 -1.62 6.65
CA ALA A 8 -5.81 -2.35 7.29
C ALA A 8 -5.50 -3.67 6.58
N ARG A 9 -6.51 -4.42 6.15
CA ARG A 9 -6.33 -5.67 5.38
C ARG A 9 -5.64 -5.42 4.05
N ASN A 10 -6.05 -4.38 3.31
CA ASN A 10 -5.45 -4.05 2.01
C ASN A 10 -3.98 -3.66 2.16
N TYR A 11 -3.65 -2.85 3.18
CA TYR A 11 -2.27 -2.50 3.51
C TYR A 11 -1.40 -3.74 3.74
N ILE A 12 -1.82 -4.63 4.65
CA ILE A 12 -1.04 -5.84 4.99
C ILE A 12 -0.94 -6.78 3.79
N THR A 13 -2.01 -6.90 2.99
CA THR A 13 -2.01 -7.76 1.79
C THR A 13 -1.01 -7.26 0.76
N ALA A 14 -0.95 -5.95 0.51
CA ALA A 14 0.03 -5.36 -0.41
C ALA A 14 1.47 -5.58 0.08
N TRP A 15 1.72 -5.45 1.39
CA TRP A 15 3.04 -5.68 1.98
C TRP A 15 3.51 -7.14 1.92
N ASN A 16 2.58 -8.09 2.07
CA ASN A 16 2.88 -9.52 2.06
C ASN A 16 2.88 -10.14 0.64
N GLU A 17 2.40 -9.43 -0.38
CA GLU A 17 2.40 -9.93 -1.76
C GLU A 17 3.83 -10.04 -2.31
N SER A 18 4.17 -11.23 -2.79
CA SER A 18 5.50 -11.58 -3.29
C SER A 18 5.62 -11.36 -4.80
N ASP A 19 4.52 -11.47 -5.54
CA ASP A 19 4.48 -11.18 -6.96
C ASP A 19 4.47 -9.66 -7.20
N ALA A 20 5.49 -9.15 -7.89
CA ALA A 20 5.67 -7.71 -8.07
C ALA A 20 4.54 -7.07 -8.89
N ALA A 21 3.99 -7.77 -9.89
CA ALA A 21 2.92 -7.23 -10.73
C ALA A 21 1.60 -7.15 -9.95
N ARG A 22 1.27 -8.19 -9.18
CA ARG A 22 0.10 -8.19 -8.29
C ARG A 22 0.23 -7.16 -7.19
N ARG A 23 1.43 -7.04 -6.60
CA ARG A 23 1.69 -6.03 -5.57
C ARG A 23 1.46 -4.62 -6.11
N LYS A 24 1.89 -4.32 -7.34
CA LYS A 24 1.65 -3.02 -7.98
C LYS A 24 0.15 -2.71 -8.06
N THR A 25 -0.67 -3.63 -8.56
CA THR A 25 -2.13 -3.44 -8.61
C THR A 25 -2.76 -3.26 -7.23
N LEU A 26 -2.27 -3.97 -6.20
CA LEU A 26 -2.74 -3.80 -4.83
C LEU A 26 -2.38 -2.42 -4.26
N LEU A 27 -1.18 -1.91 -4.56
CA LEU A 27 -0.73 -0.59 -4.12
C LEU A 27 -1.55 0.53 -4.78
N GLU A 28 -1.80 0.45 -6.09
CA GLU A 28 -2.67 1.38 -6.83
C GLU A 28 -4.09 1.44 -6.28
N ALA A 29 -4.62 0.30 -5.79
CA ALA A 29 -5.94 0.23 -5.19
C ALA A 29 -5.99 0.74 -3.74
N ALA A 30 -4.87 0.66 -3.01
CA ALA A 30 -4.81 0.97 -1.58
C ALA A 30 -4.33 2.40 -1.29
N PHE A 31 -3.56 3.02 -2.19
CA PHE A 31 -2.90 4.30 -1.97
C PHE A 31 -3.17 5.30 -3.10
N THR A 32 -2.99 6.58 -2.79
CA THR A 32 -3.00 7.63 -3.82
C THR A 32 -1.66 7.70 -4.53
N SER A 33 -1.64 8.16 -5.78
CA SER A 33 -0.40 8.25 -6.58
C SER A 33 0.68 9.13 -5.96
N ASP A 34 0.29 10.03 -5.05
CA ASP A 34 1.16 10.96 -4.31
C ASP A 34 1.39 10.53 -2.84
N VAL A 35 1.16 9.25 -2.50
CA VAL A 35 1.37 8.74 -1.13
C VAL A 35 2.80 8.98 -0.65
N SER A 36 2.96 9.45 0.59
CA SER A 36 4.25 9.46 1.27
C SER A 36 4.27 8.41 2.38
N TYR A 37 5.09 7.37 2.20
CA TYR A 37 5.37 6.36 3.20
C TYR A 37 6.55 6.79 4.07
N ARG A 38 6.40 6.72 5.40
CA ARG A 38 7.45 7.08 6.38
C ARG A 38 7.43 6.11 7.55
N ASP A 39 8.53 5.40 7.77
CA ASP A 39 8.81 4.62 8.97
C ASP A 39 10.27 4.91 9.46
N PRO A 40 10.69 4.42 10.64
CA PRO A 40 12.03 4.69 11.18
C PRO A 40 13.23 4.18 10.35
N ILE A 41 12.99 3.27 9.42
CA ILE A 41 13.97 2.53 8.60
C ILE A 41 13.85 2.91 7.11
N MET A 42 12.63 3.10 6.61
CA MET A 42 12.33 3.33 5.20
C MET A 42 11.41 4.53 4.97
N GLN A 43 11.61 5.16 3.81
CA GLN A 43 10.74 6.20 3.29
C GLN A 43 10.55 6.00 1.78
N GLY A 44 9.36 6.33 1.28
CA GLY A 44 9.02 6.28 -0.15
C GLY A 44 8.00 7.36 -0.50
N ASP A 45 8.10 7.91 -1.70
CA ASP A 45 7.18 8.92 -2.24
C ASP A 45 6.60 8.40 -3.56
N GLY A 46 5.27 8.38 -3.66
CA GLY A 46 4.53 7.69 -4.71
C GLY A 46 4.45 6.18 -4.48
N HIS A 47 3.55 5.53 -5.21
CA HIS A 47 3.36 4.06 -5.18
C HIS A 47 3.83 3.36 -6.47
N ASP A 48 4.61 4.04 -7.30
CA ASP A 48 5.17 3.53 -8.56
C ASP A 48 6.62 3.05 -8.42
#